data_AF-A0A0G0GQW1-F1
#
_entry.id   AF-A0A0G0GQW1-F1
#
_cell.length_a   1.000
_cell.length_b   1.000
_cell.length_c   1.000
_cell.angle_alpha   90.00
_cell.angle_beta   90.00
_cell.angle_gamma   90.00
#
_symmetry.space_group_name_H-M   'P 1'
#
loop_
_entity.id
_entity.type
_entity.pdbx_description
1 polymer ?
#
loop_
_entity_poly.entity_id
_entity_poly.type
_entity_poly.pdbx_seq_one_letter_code
_entity_poly.pdbx_strand_id
1 'polypeptide(L)'
;MFKRFLFLITLSLSTQIGQICAMQATTAEQAAATEQATTTEHREDEQKNPATSSKRLQKNKKDTASSSVLKSALLIGGVAVAGAGAFLIGSRFLGHGSVSSRVDRLSSERVDGLRSEDESFHDSPAIWNHEALKAASLKTDDQCNRMANALWAAAVGDALGALQTFKDINPAKITWFMPNIEIDQPVYKYSQYTTMTHIVFEVLADRNILPDKKVGEIGQRFNHHLLNLDASKIKPTDCESVVSAWPIGFFYSNIPQIAIDAIVNYSQITNNDVTAVAACAAMTAGFVYLCNNPKATKDQVANAMIGAARVFDELQVGSGFQYIDNWSTLSVNDLRAYITRNNMLTSQMLLYAKGSGEHSGSDGWTPQDVLGDDDATNEFNRSRSGRLVGRRADEALAAALYIFMRYADKPTNQVGPVYEAIFEALYVIGGNSSGIATLVGALMGYRYDGDLCRDMQEFYKQDSTRLEWERHIHAIYAQ
;
A
#
# COMPACT_ATOMS: atom_id res chain seq x y z
N MET A 1 -40.67 16.80 -12.31
CA MET A 1 -40.75 15.61 -11.44
C MET A 1 -39.38 15.14 -10.98
N PHE A 2 -38.38 15.01 -11.85
CA PHE A 2 -37.03 14.51 -11.51
C PHE A 2 -36.30 15.29 -10.38
N LYS A 3 -36.38 16.63 -10.36
CA LYS A 3 -35.81 17.46 -9.27
C LYS A 3 -36.47 17.24 -7.90
N ARG A 4 -37.77 16.93 -7.87
CA ARG A 4 -38.51 16.60 -6.64
C ARG A 4 -38.18 15.19 -6.16
N PHE A 5 -37.92 14.25 -7.08
CA PHE A 5 -37.47 12.90 -6.76
C PHE A 5 -36.06 12.90 -6.15
N LEU A 6 -35.12 13.67 -6.72
CA LEU A 6 -33.77 13.83 -6.15
C LEU A 6 -33.81 14.44 -4.74
N PHE A 7 -34.63 15.48 -4.53
CA PHE A 7 -34.75 16.14 -3.23
C PHE A 7 -35.32 15.20 -2.14
N LEU A 8 -36.28 14.33 -2.48
CA LEU A 8 -36.84 13.35 -1.54
C LEU A 8 -35.84 12.25 -1.17
N ILE A 9 -34.97 11.84 -2.09
CA ILE A 9 -33.87 10.91 -1.82
C ILE A 9 -32.86 11.55 -0.87
N THR A 10 -32.46 12.80 -1.11
CA THR A 10 -31.52 13.51 -0.22
C THR A 10 -32.09 13.70 1.19
N LEU A 11 -33.39 14.01 1.31
CA LEU A 11 -34.05 14.16 2.60
C LEU A 11 -34.13 12.82 3.35
N SER A 12 -34.51 11.74 2.67
CA SER A 12 -34.57 10.39 3.25
C SER A 12 -33.19 9.90 3.72
N LEU A 13 -32.13 10.17 2.95
CA LEU A 13 -30.76 9.81 3.36
C LEU A 13 -30.30 10.60 4.59
N SER A 14 -30.60 11.90 4.65
CA SER A 14 -30.20 12.73 5.80
C SER A 14 -30.84 12.27 7.12
N THR A 15 -32.07 11.77 7.09
CA THR A 15 -32.76 11.22 8.26
C THR A 15 -32.16 9.88 8.69
N GLN A 16 -31.79 9.01 7.74
CA GLN A 16 -31.14 7.73 8.04
C GLN A 16 -29.73 7.90 8.62
N ILE A 17 -28.97 8.88 8.13
CA ILE A 17 -27.65 9.23 8.67
C ILE A 17 -27.76 9.70 10.13
N GLY A 18 -28.74 10.55 10.44
CA GLY A 18 -28.98 11.00 11.82
C GLY A 18 -29.29 9.85 12.78
N GLN A 19 -30.01 8.83 12.32
CA GLN A 19 -30.35 7.65 13.13
C GLN A 19 -29.13 6.74 13.37
N ILE A 20 -28.27 6.56 12.37
CA ILE A 20 -27.06 5.74 12.49
C ILE A 20 -26.06 6.39 13.45
N CYS A 21 -25.84 7.70 13.35
CA CYS A 21 -24.96 8.43 14.26
C CYS A 21 -25.46 8.40 15.72
N ALA A 22 -26.78 8.49 15.92
CA ALA A 22 -27.38 8.38 17.26
C ALA A 22 -27.22 6.97 17.85
N MET A 23 -27.36 5.91 17.05
CA MET A 23 -27.14 4.53 17.50
C MET A 23 -25.68 4.27 17.89
N GLN A 24 -24.71 4.76 17.11
CA GLN A 24 -23.29 4.60 17.41
C GLN A 24 -22.87 5.34 18.70
N ALA A 25 -23.38 6.55 18.92
CA ALA A 25 -23.15 7.29 20.16
C ALA A 25 -23.70 6.54 21.39
N THR A 26 -24.91 5.97 21.28
CA THR A 26 -25.54 5.21 22.37
C THR A 26 -24.75 3.93 22.70
N THR A 27 -24.18 3.27 21.69
CA THR A 27 -23.42 2.02 21.87
C THR A 27 -22.06 2.29 22.56
N ALA A 28 -21.41 3.41 22.21
CA ALA A 28 -20.17 3.84 22.85
C ALA A 28 -20.39 4.24 24.32
N GLU A 29 -21.50 4.92 24.62
CA GLU A 29 -21.87 5.29 25.99
C GLU A 29 -22.21 4.07 26.85
N GLN A 30 -22.89 3.06 26.29
CA GLN A 30 -23.16 1.78 26.97
C GLN A 30 -21.90 0.95 27.21
N ALA A 31 -20.95 0.93 26.27
CA ALA A 31 -19.66 0.26 26.45
C ALA A 31 -18.84 0.91 27.57
N ALA A 32 -18.77 2.25 27.60
CA ALA A 32 -18.07 3.00 28.64
C ALA A 32 -18.71 2.81 30.03
N ALA A 33 -20.05 2.74 30.10
CA ALA A 33 -20.77 2.49 31.35
C ALA A 33 -20.55 1.05 31.86
N THR A 34 -20.46 0.07 30.96
CA THR A 34 -20.20 -1.33 31.32
C THR A 34 -18.78 -1.51 31.83
N GLU A 35 -17.80 -0.86 31.20
CA GLU A 35 -16.40 -0.89 31.63
C GLU A 35 -16.24 -0.25 33.02
N GLN A 36 -16.87 0.90 33.27
CA GLN A 36 -16.88 1.56 34.58
C GLN A 36 -17.52 0.68 35.67
N ALA A 37 -18.64 0.01 35.38
CA ALA A 37 -19.30 -0.89 36.31
C ALA A 37 -18.39 -2.08 36.70
N THR A 38 -17.72 -2.72 35.73
CA THR A 38 -16.79 -3.82 36.00
C THR A 38 -15.56 -3.39 36.81
N THR A 39 -15.00 -2.20 36.57
CA THR A 39 -13.91 -1.68 37.42
C THR A 39 -14.36 -1.34 38.83
N THR A 40 -15.63 -0.97 39.02
CA THR A 40 -16.16 -0.61 40.35
C THR A 40 -16.42 -1.86 41.19
N GLU A 41 -17.00 -2.92 40.59
CA GLU A 41 -17.16 -4.22 41.27
C GLU A 41 -15.81 -4.83 41.67
N HIS A 42 -14.80 -4.77 40.79
CA HIS A 42 -13.50 -5.34 41.11
C HIS A 42 -12.78 -4.62 42.26
N ARG A 43 -13.03 -3.31 42.40
CA ARG A 43 -12.44 -2.46 43.43
C ARG A 43 -13.14 -2.59 44.78
N GLU A 44 -14.45 -2.88 44.80
CA GLU A 44 -15.18 -3.18 46.03
C GLU A 44 -14.82 -4.56 46.62
N ASP A 45 -14.55 -5.56 45.76
CA ASP A 45 -14.16 -6.90 46.21
C ASP A 45 -12.74 -6.94 46.77
N GLU A 46 -11.81 -6.13 46.24
CA GLU A 46 -10.46 -6.00 46.80
C GLU A 46 -10.43 -5.26 48.15
N GLN A 47 -11.38 -4.35 48.40
CA GLN A 47 -11.48 -3.62 49.65
C GLN A 47 -12.10 -4.45 50.79
N LYS A 48 -12.94 -5.45 50.47
CA LYS A 48 -13.65 -6.25 51.49
C LYS A 48 -12.88 -7.47 52.01
N ASN A 49 -11.81 -7.93 51.35
CA ASN A 49 -11.08 -9.11 51.85
C ASN A 49 -9.62 -9.26 51.35
N PRO A 50 -8.65 -8.53 51.94
CA PRO A 50 -7.24 -8.58 51.49
C PRO A 50 -6.52 -9.92 51.72
N ALA A 51 -7.15 -10.89 52.40
CA ALA A 51 -6.49 -12.12 52.86
C ALA A 51 -6.64 -13.36 51.96
N THR A 52 -7.25 -13.28 50.77
CA THR A 52 -7.50 -14.49 49.93
C THR A 52 -6.92 -14.48 48.51
N SER A 53 -6.26 -13.40 48.08
CA SER A 53 -5.68 -13.29 46.73
C SER A 53 -4.56 -14.33 46.45
N SER A 54 -3.78 -14.72 47.47
CA SER A 54 -2.61 -15.59 47.25
C SER A 54 -2.96 -17.09 47.03
N LYS A 55 -4.14 -17.57 47.43
CA LYS A 55 -4.49 -19.02 47.35
C LYS A 55 -5.31 -19.40 46.11
N ARG A 56 -5.83 -18.44 45.33
CA ARG A 56 -6.64 -18.74 44.14
C ARG A 56 -5.81 -19.03 42.88
N LEU A 57 -4.57 -18.57 42.79
CA LEU A 57 -3.71 -18.82 41.62
C LEU A 57 -3.12 -20.24 41.52
N GLN A 58 -3.16 -21.06 42.58
CA GLN A 58 -2.60 -22.41 42.55
C GLN A 58 -3.63 -23.53 42.31
N LYS A 59 -4.94 -23.25 42.36
CA LYS A 59 -5.98 -24.29 42.21
C LYS A 59 -6.46 -24.50 40.76
N ASN A 60 -6.22 -23.53 39.86
CA ASN A 60 -6.69 -23.61 38.47
C ASN A 60 -5.79 -24.42 37.51
N LYS A 61 -4.74 -25.08 37.99
CA LYS A 61 -3.87 -25.93 37.13
C LYS A 61 -4.18 -27.43 37.18
N LYS A 62 -5.15 -27.88 37.98
CA LYS A 62 -5.37 -29.32 38.22
C LYS A 62 -6.67 -29.90 37.66
N ASP A 63 -7.62 -29.07 37.25
CA ASP A 63 -8.96 -29.52 36.83
C ASP A 63 -9.25 -29.16 35.37
N THR A 64 -8.46 -29.70 34.44
CA THR A 64 -8.84 -29.80 33.01
C THR A 64 -8.26 -31.09 32.42
N ALA A 65 -8.81 -32.22 32.89
CA ALA A 65 -8.79 -33.49 32.18
C ALA A 65 -10.10 -34.22 32.51
N SER A 66 -10.83 -34.65 31.47
CA SER A 66 -12.17 -35.26 31.50
C SER A 66 -13.36 -34.32 31.69
N SER A 67 -14.03 -33.96 30.59
CA SER A 67 -15.17 -34.76 30.15
C SER A 67 -15.64 -34.31 28.77
N SER A 68 -15.98 -35.30 27.96
CA SER A 68 -16.60 -35.17 26.65
C SER A 68 -17.98 -35.82 26.73
N VAL A 69 -18.89 -35.31 25.89
CA VAL A 69 -20.00 -36.02 25.23
C VAL A 69 -21.46 -35.73 25.71
N LEU A 70 -22.21 -35.09 24.78
CA LEU A 70 -23.62 -35.27 24.34
C LEU A 70 -24.70 -34.18 24.63
N LYS A 71 -25.21 -33.64 23.49
CA LYS A 71 -26.60 -33.24 23.10
C LYS A 71 -27.15 -31.92 23.67
N SER A 72 -27.82 -31.03 22.93
CA SER A 72 -28.39 -31.03 21.57
C SER A 72 -28.66 -29.60 21.08
N ALA A 73 -28.83 -29.50 19.77
CA ALA A 73 -29.20 -28.36 18.95
C ALA A 73 -30.36 -27.47 19.43
N LEU A 74 -30.20 -26.16 19.24
CA LEU A 74 -31.24 -25.27 18.71
C LEU A 74 -30.58 -24.17 17.87
N LEU A 75 -30.86 -24.17 16.57
CA LEU A 75 -30.62 -23.02 15.67
C LEU A 75 -31.38 -21.81 16.23
N ILE A 76 -30.74 -20.63 16.33
CA ILE A 76 -31.14 -19.32 15.73
C ILE A 76 -29.93 -18.37 15.91
N GLY A 77 -29.51 -17.67 14.85
CA GLY A 77 -28.82 -16.37 14.99
C GLY A 77 -27.36 -16.31 14.55
N GLY A 78 -27.12 -16.29 13.24
CA GLY A 78 -25.86 -15.79 12.67
C GLY A 78 -26.09 -14.41 12.05
N VAL A 79 -26.04 -13.35 12.86
CA VAL A 79 -25.91 -11.98 12.34
C VAL A 79 -24.45 -11.80 11.94
N ALA A 80 -24.18 -11.92 10.64
CA ALA A 80 -22.93 -11.46 10.06
C ALA A 80 -22.90 -9.93 10.17
N VAL A 81 -22.05 -9.40 11.06
CA VAL A 81 -21.74 -7.98 11.11
C VAL A 81 -20.85 -7.68 9.90
N ALA A 82 -21.49 -7.34 8.78
CA ALA A 82 -20.84 -6.74 7.64
C ALA A 82 -20.49 -5.28 8.01
N GLY A 83 -19.21 -5.01 8.24
CA GLY A 83 -18.69 -3.65 8.37
C GLY A 83 -18.77 -2.92 7.04
N ALA A 84 -19.93 -2.31 6.75
CA ALA A 84 -20.12 -1.44 5.61
C ALA A 84 -19.73 0.00 5.98
N GLY A 85 -18.46 0.35 5.76
CA GLY A 85 -18.05 1.75 5.62
C GLY A 85 -18.44 2.23 4.23
N ALA A 86 -19.63 2.83 4.09
CA ALA A 86 -20.08 3.40 2.83
C ALA A 86 -19.29 4.69 2.53
N PHE A 87 -18.35 4.62 1.59
CA PHE A 87 -17.76 5.79 0.94
C PHE A 87 -18.76 6.34 -0.09
N LEU A 88 -19.17 7.60 0.06
CA LEU A 88 -20.02 8.30 -0.92
C LEU A 88 -19.16 9.28 -1.74
N ILE A 89 -18.85 8.92 -2.98
CA ILE A 89 -18.38 9.88 -3.98
C ILE A 89 -19.62 10.46 -4.68
N GLY A 90 -19.87 11.74 -4.46
CA GLY A 90 -20.91 12.48 -5.18
C GLY A 90 -20.59 12.57 -6.67
N SER A 91 -21.60 12.35 -7.50
CA SER A 91 -21.54 12.40 -8.96
C SER A 91 -21.17 13.81 -9.47
N ARG A 92 -19.86 14.09 -9.59
CA ARG A 92 -19.29 15.25 -10.31
C ARG A 92 -18.54 14.85 -11.59
N PHE A 93 -18.80 13.66 -12.13
CA PHE A 93 -17.98 13.04 -13.18
C PHE A 93 -18.36 13.35 -14.65
N LEU A 94 -19.29 14.27 -14.93
CA LEU A 94 -19.67 14.61 -16.32
C LEU A 94 -19.52 16.10 -16.61
N GLY A 95 -18.27 16.56 -16.58
CA GLY A 95 -17.86 17.79 -17.27
C GLY A 95 -16.71 17.45 -18.20
N HIS A 96 -16.99 17.20 -19.48
CA HIS A 96 -15.97 17.14 -20.53
C HIS A 96 -15.35 18.54 -20.74
N GLY A 97 -14.49 18.96 -19.83
CA GLY A 97 -13.49 19.98 -20.07
C GLY A 97 -12.20 19.29 -20.47
N SER A 98 -11.83 19.36 -21.75
CA SER A 98 -10.54 18.89 -22.24
C SER A 98 -9.40 19.51 -21.40
N VAL A 99 -8.70 18.67 -20.64
CA VAL A 99 -7.47 19.03 -19.90
C VAL A 99 -6.36 19.48 -20.85
N SER A 100 -6.40 19.06 -22.12
CA SER A 100 -5.46 19.51 -23.16
C SER A 100 -5.45 21.04 -23.29
N SER A 101 -6.61 21.70 -23.18
CA SER A 101 -6.69 23.17 -23.26
C SER A 101 -6.10 23.92 -22.05
N ARG A 102 -5.89 23.25 -20.91
CA ARG A 102 -5.23 23.82 -19.72
C ARG A 102 -3.72 23.63 -19.74
N VAL A 103 -3.24 22.51 -20.27
CA VAL A 103 -1.80 22.24 -20.44
C VAL A 103 -1.20 23.16 -21.52
N ASP A 104 -1.94 23.41 -22.60
CA ASP A 104 -1.50 24.35 -23.66
C ASP A 104 -1.41 25.82 -23.20
N ARG A 105 -2.03 26.19 -22.08
CA ARG A 105 -1.91 27.54 -21.50
C ARG A 105 -0.72 27.69 -20.56
N LEU A 106 -0.23 26.61 -19.96
CA LEU A 106 0.89 26.63 -19.02
C LEU A 106 2.27 26.51 -19.72
N SER A 107 2.30 26.22 -21.02
CA SER A 107 3.53 26.07 -21.80
C SER A 107 4.10 27.38 -22.37
N SER A 108 3.45 28.53 -22.14
CA SER A 108 3.85 29.82 -22.73
C SER A 108 4.64 30.77 -21.82
N GLU A 109 4.77 30.47 -20.53
CA GLU A 109 5.67 31.21 -19.63
C GLU A 109 7.03 30.52 -19.62
N ARG A 110 7.89 30.96 -20.54
CA ARG A 110 9.29 30.55 -20.66
C ARG A 110 10.03 31.01 -19.40
N VAL A 111 10.31 30.06 -18.50
CA VAL A 111 11.22 30.28 -17.37
C VAL A 111 12.64 30.30 -17.92
N ASP A 112 13.09 31.47 -18.38
CA ASP A 112 14.48 31.72 -18.75
C ASP A 112 15.32 31.83 -17.45
N GLY A 113 15.81 30.67 -17.00
CA GLY A 113 16.67 30.53 -15.83
C GLY A 113 17.22 29.12 -15.76
N LEU A 114 18.11 28.77 -16.69
CA LEU A 114 18.87 27.51 -16.66
C LEU A 114 19.71 27.48 -15.38
N ARG A 115 19.23 26.71 -14.38
CA ARG A 115 19.97 26.34 -13.17
C ARG A 115 21.24 25.59 -13.56
N SER A 116 22.33 25.85 -12.83
CA SER A 116 23.58 25.11 -12.95
C SER A 116 23.39 23.66 -12.50
N GLU A 117 24.07 22.73 -13.16
CA GLU A 117 24.07 21.28 -12.86
C GLU A 117 24.50 20.93 -11.42
N ASP A 118 25.02 21.90 -10.66
CA ASP A 118 25.44 21.76 -9.26
C ASP A 118 24.35 22.09 -8.21
N GLU A 119 23.16 22.55 -8.60
CA GLU A 119 22.06 22.70 -7.63
C GLU A 119 21.47 21.32 -7.32
N SER A 120 21.66 20.86 -6.09
CA SER A 120 21.12 19.58 -5.61
C SER A 120 19.64 19.46 -5.97
N PHE A 121 19.23 18.30 -6.48
CA PHE A 121 17.85 17.93 -6.85
C PHE A 121 16.79 18.24 -5.75
N HIS A 122 17.23 18.51 -4.53
CA HIS A 122 16.42 18.88 -3.38
C HIS A 122 16.38 20.40 -3.24
N ASP A 123 15.25 21.01 -3.59
CA ASP A 123 15.02 22.44 -3.39
C ASP A 123 14.96 22.84 -1.91
N SER A 124 14.87 21.87 -0.98
CA SER A 124 14.79 22.15 0.46
C SER A 124 15.42 21.04 1.32
N PRO A 125 16.71 21.17 1.70
CA PRO A 125 17.33 20.33 2.73
C PRO A 125 16.56 20.33 4.06
N ALA A 126 15.71 21.34 4.27
CA ALA A 126 14.96 21.52 5.51
C ALA A 126 13.87 20.46 5.72
N ILE A 127 13.31 19.83 4.67
CA ILE A 127 12.18 18.90 4.81
C ILE A 127 12.59 17.53 5.36
N TRP A 128 13.87 17.18 5.24
CA TRP A 128 14.38 15.82 5.46
C TRP A 128 14.87 15.52 6.88
N ASN A 129 14.72 16.46 7.82
CA ASN A 129 14.95 16.17 9.24
C ASN A 129 13.62 15.86 9.95
N HIS A 130 13.71 15.02 10.99
CA HIS A 130 12.54 14.53 11.73
C HIS A 130 11.68 15.67 12.30
N GLU A 131 12.31 16.74 12.78
CA GLU A 131 11.61 17.92 13.33
C GLU A 131 10.80 18.65 12.27
N ALA A 132 11.35 18.83 11.07
CA ALA A 132 10.63 19.45 9.96
C ALA A 132 9.49 18.57 9.46
N LEU A 133 9.69 17.25 9.35
CA LEU A 133 8.62 16.32 9.00
C LEU A 133 7.46 16.38 10.02
N LYS A 134 7.78 16.41 11.31
CA LYS A 134 6.79 16.57 12.38
C LYS A 134 6.09 17.92 12.30
N ALA A 135 6.85 18.98 12.07
CA ALA A 135 6.35 20.33 11.84
C ALA A 135 5.65 20.52 10.49
N ALA A 136 5.69 19.52 9.59
CA ALA A 136 5.03 19.50 8.29
C ALA A 136 3.79 18.59 8.22
N SER A 137 3.76 17.48 8.96
CA SER A 137 2.76 16.42 8.75
C SER A 137 1.63 16.33 9.80
N LEU A 138 1.79 16.95 10.98
CA LEU A 138 0.87 16.85 12.13
C LEU A 138 0.74 15.41 12.63
N LYS A 139 1.80 14.61 12.44
CA LYS A 139 1.87 13.22 12.84
C LYS A 139 2.62 13.04 14.14
N THR A 140 2.42 11.88 14.77
CA THR A 140 3.21 11.47 15.94
C THR A 140 4.65 11.13 15.56
N ASP A 141 5.54 11.06 16.54
CA ASP A 141 6.93 10.64 16.33
C ASP A 141 7.01 9.22 15.76
N ASP A 142 6.17 8.30 16.25
CA ASP A 142 6.06 6.94 15.73
C ASP A 142 5.64 6.93 14.25
N GLN A 143 4.63 7.73 13.87
CA GLN A 143 4.18 7.83 12.48
C GLN A 143 5.25 8.44 11.57
N CYS A 144 5.98 9.45 12.04
CA CYS A 144 7.09 10.04 11.27
C CYS A 144 8.25 9.05 11.09
N ASN A 145 8.59 8.29 12.14
CA ASN A 145 9.59 7.24 12.07
C ASN A 145 9.19 6.11 11.09
N ARG A 146 7.94 5.66 11.15
CA ARG A 146 7.39 4.68 10.18
C ARG A 146 7.39 5.20 8.75
N MET A 147 7.11 6.48 8.56
CA MET A 147 7.21 7.13 7.24
C MET A 147 8.65 7.16 6.74
N ALA A 148 9.62 7.45 7.61
CA ALA A 148 11.04 7.39 7.26
C ALA A 148 11.46 5.96 6.86
N ASN A 149 11.01 4.95 7.61
CA ASN A 149 11.23 3.54 7.25
C ASN A 149 10.61 3.21 5.87
N ALA A 150 9.41 3.69 5.58
CA ALA A 150 8.73 3.48 4.31
C ALA A 150 9.50 4.12 3.14
N LEU A 151 9.94 5.38 3.28
CA LEU A 151 10.74 6.09 2.27
C LEU A 151 12.07 5.36 2.02
N TRP A 152 12.76 4.97 3.09
CA TRP A 152 14.03 4.27 2.99
C TRP A 152 13.88 2.91 2.29
N ALA A 153 12.92 2.09 2.74
CA ALA A 153 12.69 0.76 2.15
C ALA A 153 12.21 0.85 0.70
N ALA A 154 11.38 1.84 0.37
CA ALA A 154 10.96 2.11 -1.01
C ALA A 154 12.15 2.47 -1.90
N ALA A 155 13.03 3.37 -1.46
CA ALA A 155 14.23 3.77 -2.22
C ALA A 155 15.22 2.61 -2.38
N VAL A 156 15.39 1.77 -1.35
CA VAL A 156 16.19 0.54 -1.45
C VAL A 156 15.58 -0.43 -2.46
N GLY A 157 14.26 -0.66 -2.41
CA GLY A 157 13.56 -1.50 -3.36
C GLY A 157 13.71 -1.00 -4.80
N ASP A 158 13.58 0.31 -5.02
CA ASP A 158 13.79 0.95 -6.31
C ASP A 158 15.22 0.73 -6.82
N ALA A 159 16.23 1.09 -6.02
CA ALA A 159 17.62 0.98 -6.40
C ALA A 159 18.04 -0.48 -6.70
N LEU A 160 17.56 -1.45 -5.92
CA LEU A 160 17.84 -2.86 -6.16
C LEU A 160 17.11 -3.40 -7.39
N GLY A 161 15.84 -3.03 -7.59
CA GLY A 161 15.09 -3.44 -8.77
C GLY A 161 15.61 -2.80 -10.06
N ALA A 162 16.14 -1.58 -9.97
CA ALA A 162 16.77 -0.92 -11.11
C ALA A 162 17.99 -1.70 -11.60
N LEU A 163 18.74 -2.39 -10.72
CA LEU A 163 19.83 -3.26 -11.15
C LEU A 163 19.35 -4.40 -12.04
N GLN A 164 18.17 -4.97 -11.81
CA GLN A 164 17.70 -6.09 -12.62
C GLN A 164 17.31 -5.72 -14.05
N THR A 165 17.15 -4.44 -14.36
CA THR A 165 17.01 -4.02 -15.76
C THR A 165 18.25 -4.37 -16.58
N PHE A 166 19.39 -4.64 -15.94
CA PHE A 166 20.47 -5.43 -16.51
C PHE A 166 20.05 -6.91 -16.55
N LYS A 167 19.52 -7.36 -17.69
CA LYS A 167 18.95 -8.70 -17.96
C LYS A 167 19.83 -9.91 -17.54
N ASP A 168 21.08 -9.68 -17.16
CA ASP A 168 22.08 -10.70 -16.79
C ASP A 168 22.30 -10.86 -15.27
N ILE A 169 21.54 -10.13 -14.45
CA ILE A 169 21.62 -10.26 -12.99
C ILE A 169 20.73 -11.41 -12.53
N ASN A 170 21.33 -12.60 -12.48
CA ASN A 170 20.80 -13.75 -11.75
C ASN A 170 20.48 -13.32 -10.30
N PRO A 171 19.33 -13.69 -9.72
CA PRO A 171 19.02 -13.45 -8.30
C PRO A 171 20.14 -13.82 -7.32
N ALA A 172 20.93 -14.87 -7.62
CA ALA A 172 22.11 -15.24 -6.84
C ALA A 172 23.20 -14.16 -6.81
N LYS A 173 23.28 -13.30 -7.83
CA LYS A 173 24.19 -12.14 -7.88
C LYS A 173 23.66 -10.98 -7.03
N ILE A 174 22.35 -10.77 -6.92
CA ILE A 174 21.76 -9.70 -6.09
C ILE A 174 22.13 -9.90 -4.62
N THR A 175 22.08 -11.15 -4.16
CA THR A 175 22.50 -11.53 -2.80
C THR A 175 23.98 -11.25 -2.54
N TRP A 176 24.84 -11.28 -3.57
CA TRP A 176 26.27 -10.98 -3.47
C TRP A 176 26.57 -9.48 -3.37
N PHE A 177 25.72 -8.62 -3.94
CA PHE A 177 25.98 -7.19 -4.03
C PHE A 177 25.83 -6.44 -2.70
N MET A 178 24.91 -6.85 -1.82
CA MET A 178 24.55 -6.07 -0.63
C MET A 178 25.60 -5.98 0.49
N PRO A 179 26.37 -7.03 0.85
CA PRO A 179 27.39 -6.91 1.89
C PRO A 179 28.68 -6.20 1.44
N ASN A 180 28.84 -5.92 0.14
CA ASN A 180 29.99 -5.23 -0.45
C ASN A 180 29.68 -3.78 -0.86
N ILE A 181 28.53 -3.25 -0.43
CA ILE A 181 28.18 -1.83 -0.64
C ILE A 181 29.03 -0.98 0.30
N GLU A 182 30.15 -0.47 -0.21
CA GLU A 182 30.67 0.78 0.34
C GLU A 182 29.64 1.87 0.02
N ILE A 183 28.99 2.40 1.07
CA ILE A 183 27.94 3.44 0.97
C ILE A 183 28.45 4.69 0.22
N ASP A 184 29.76 4.86 0.11
CA ASP A 184 30.42 5.98 -0.58
C ASP A 184 30.57 5.77 -2.10
N GLN A 185 30.19 4.62 -2.66
CA GLN A 185 30.28 4.36 -4.10
C GLN A 185 28.95 4.75 -4.80
N PRO A 186 28.96 5.64 -5.82
CA PRO A 186 27.77 6.12 -6.54
C PRO A 186 27.11 5.07 -7.47
N VAL A 187 27.25 3.79 -7.14
CA VAL A 187 26.90 2.65 -8.00
C VAL A 187 25.38 2.44 -8.05
N TYR A 188 24.65 2.88 -7.02
CA TYR A 188 23.20 2.73 -6.93
C TYR A 188 22.51 4.06 -7.23
N LYS A 189 22.14 4.26 -8.49
CA LYS A 189 21.22 5.33 -8.85
C LYS A 189 19.80 4.81 -8.67
N TYR A 190 19.05 5.45 -7.79
CA TYR A 190 17.60 5.26 -7.75
C TYR A 190 16.98 5.67 -9.09
N SER A 191 15.84 5.06 -9.44
CA SER A 191 15.16 5.33 -10.70
C SER A 191 14.23 6.54 -10.57
N GLN A 192 13.47 6.80 -11.63
CA GLN A 192 12.39 7.78 -11.63
C GLN A 192 11.35 7.57 -10.50
N TYR A 193 11.20 6.35 -9.98
CA TYR A 193 10.25 6.03 -8.92
C TYR A 193 10.58 6.73 -7.60
N THR A 194 11.82 6.64 -7.14
CA THR A 194 12.26 7.37 -5.94
C THR A 194 12.15 8.87 -6.16
N THR A 195 12.57 9.37 -7.33
CA THR A 195 12.51 10.80 -7.65
C THR A 195 11.07 11.33 -7.62
N MET A 196 10.12 10.64 -8.26
CA MET A 196 8.70 11.02 -8.26
C MET A 196 8.12 10.98 -6.84
N THR A 197 8.44 9.94 -6.09
CA THR A 197 8.00 9.79 -4.69
C THR A 197 8.53 10.93 -3.82
N HIS A 198 9.79 11.31 -4.01
CA HIS A 198 10.41 12.45 -3.31
C HIS A 198 9.71 13.76 -3.65
N ILE A 199 9.42 14.03 -4.92
CA ILE A 199 8.68 15.23 -5.32
C ILE A 199 7.31 15.29 -4.65
N VAL A 200 6.55 14.19 -4.66
CA VAL A 200 5.23 14.14 -4.01
C VAL A 200 5.38 14.42 -2.52
N PHE A 201 6.36 13.79 -1.87
CA PHE A 201 6.62 13.99 -0.46
C PHE A 201 7.01 15.44 -0.11
N GLU A 202 7.97 16.03 -0.82
CA GLU A 202 8.44 17.40 -0.60
C GLU A 202 7.33 18.42 -0.81
N VAL A 203 6.57 18.26 -1.90
CA VAL A 203 5.44 19.15 -2.18
C VAL A 203 4.41 19.04 -1.07
N LEU A 204 4.02 17.84 -0.63
CA LEU A 204 3.02 17.67 0.43
C LEU A 204 3.51 18.10 1.83
N ALA A 205 4.82 18.08 2.10
CA ALA A 205 5.39 18.52 3.36
C ALA A 205 5.24 20.04 3.59
N ASP A 206 5.14 20.84 2.53
CA ASP A 206 4.90 22.27 2.68
C ASP A 206 3.42 22.57 3.04
N ARG A 207 3.16 22.90 4.31
CA ARG A 207 1.81 23.02 4.90
C ARG A 207 0.90 24.11 4.33
N ASN A 208 1.39 25.03 3.50
CA ASN A 208 0.64 26.25 3.17
C ASN A 208 -0.36 26.12 2.01
N ILE A 209 -0.56 24.91 1.47
CA ILE A 209 -1.26 24.75 0.20
C ILE A 209 -2.35 23.68 0.30
N LEU A 210 -3.55 24.04 -0.17
CA LEU A 210 -4.71 23.15 -0.30
C LEU A 210 -4.39 21.96 -1.24
N PRO A 211 -5.04 20.79 -1.06
CA PRO A 211 -4.78 19.58 -1.84
C PRO A 211 -4.74 19.81 -3.35
N ASP A 212 -5.70 20.56 -3.91
CA ASP A 212 -5.77 20.82 -5.36
C ASP A 212 -4.57 21.62 -5.89
N LYS A 213 -4.11 22.61 -5.12
CA LYS A 213 -2.94 23.41 -5.49
C LYS A 213 -1.65 22.59 -5.36
N LYS A 214 -1.56 21.71 -4.36
CA LYS A 214 -0.43 20.77 -4.21
C LYS A 214 -0.33 19.81 -5.38
N VAL A 215 -1.45 19.25 -5.84
CA VAL A 215 -1.45 18.39 -7.02
C VAL A 215 -0.98 19.16 -8.26
N GLY A 216 -1.41 20.41 -8.45
CA GLY A 216 -0.90 21.26 -9.53
C GLY A 216 0.62 21.45 -9.48
N GLU A 217 1.19 21.70 -8.30
CA GLU A 217 2.63 21.83 -8.10
C GLU A 217 3.39 20.51 -8.34
N ILE A 218 2.84 19.37 -7.88
CA ILE A 218 3.39 18.04 -8.19
C ILE A 218 3.47 17.86 -9.71
N GLY A 219 2.40 18.18 -10.44
CA GLY A 219 2.37 18.09 -11.91
C GLY A 219 3.41 18.99 -12.58
N GLN A 220 3.62 20.20 -12.06
CA GLN A 220 4.66 21.10 -12.56
C GLN A 220 6.07 20.56 -12.33
N ARG A 221 6.36 20.04 -11.13
CA ARG A 221 7.67 19.45 -10.81
C ARG A 221 7.92 18.15 -11.57
N PHE A 222 6.89 17.32 -11.73
CA PHE A 222 6.95 16.16 -12.61
C PHE A 222 7.24 16.57 -14.04
N ASN A 223 6.52 17.54 -14.61
CA ASN A 223 6.80 17.99 -15.97
C ASN A 223 8.25 18.51 -16.09
N HIS A 224 8.73 19.30 -15.15
CA HIS A 224 10.11 19.78 -15.15
C HIS A 224 11.15 18.64 -15.18
N HIS A 225 10.91 17.56 -14.43
CA HIS A 225 11.79 16.38 -14.43
C HIS A 225 11.59 15.46 -15.62
N LEU A 226 10.34 15.19 -15.99
CA LEU A 226 9.98 14.30 -17.08
C LEU A 226 10.28 14.92 -18.45
N LEU A 227 10.39 16.25 -18.58
CA LEU A 227 10.89 16.89 -19.80
C LEU A 227 12.34 16.49 -20.14
N ASN A 228 13.11 16.02 -19.15
CA ASN A 228 14.42 15.44 -19.37
C ASN A 228 14.35 13.93 -19.71
N LEU A 229 13.18 13.31 -19.55
CA LEU A 229 12.90 11.95 -19.95
C LEU A 229 12.13 11.95 -21.27
N ASP A 230 12.28 10.90 -22.05
CA ASP A 230 11.58 10.77 -23.33
C ASP A 230 10.09 10.50 -23.06
N ALA A 231 9.28 11.57 -22.96
CA ALA A 231 7.86 11.51 -22.64
C ALA A 231 7.05 10.61 -23.61
N SER A 232 7.59 10.32 -24.81
CA SER A 232 6.96 9.37 -25.74
C SER A 232 7.00 7.92 -25.28
N LYS A 233 7.82 7.59 -24.27
CA LYS A 233 7.98 6.24 -23.73
C LYS A 233 7.09 5.90 -22.54
N ILE A 234 6.50 6.91 -21.88
CA ILE A 234 5.64 6.69 -20.71
C ILE A 234 4.22 6.41 -21.21
N LYS A 235 3.69 5.21 -20.93
CA LYS A 235 2.29 4.92 -21.28
C LYS A 235 1.38 5.36 -20.13
N PRO A 236 0.17 5.85 -20.43
CA PRO A 236 -0.80 6.27 -19.40
C PRO A 236 -1.24 5.18 -18.43
N THR A 237 -0.93 3.91 -18.68
CA THR A 237 -1.32 2.76 -17.84
C THR A 237 -0.18 2.25 -16.95
N ASP A 238 1.02 2.78 -17.13
CA ASP A 238 2.23 2.28 -16.46
C ASP A 238 2.21 2.65 -14.96
N CYS A 239 3.02 1.95 -14.17
CA CYS A 239 2.88 1.97 -12.71
C CYS A 239 3.49 3.20 -12.01
N GLU A 240 4.13 4.12 -12.73
CA GLU A 240 4.79 5.32 -12.20
C GLU A 240 3.88 6.10 -11.25
N SER A 241 2.60 6.28 -11.63
CA SER A 241 1.60 6.95 -10.80
C SER A 241 1.42 6.28 -9.43
N VAL A 242 1.17 4.97 -9.40
CA VAL A 242 0.88 4.26 -8.14
C VAL A 242 2.10 4.16 -7.25
N VAL A 243 3.30 4.05 -7.82
CA VAL A 243 4.57 3.95 -7.07
C VAL A 243 4.84 5.19 -6.22
N SER A 244 4.35 6.36 -6.65
CA SER A 244 4.54 7.64 -5.94
C SER A 244 3.25 8.19 -5.30
N ALA A 245 2.15 7.43 -5.33
CA ALA A 245 0.86 7.81 -4.77
C ALA A 245 0.79 7.74 -3.23
N TRP A 246 1.50 6.77 -2.63
CA TRP A 246 1.35 6.43 -1.22
C TRP A 246 1.65 7.55 -0.20
N PRO A 247 2.54 8.55 -0.44
CA PRO A 247 2.74 9.65 0.50
C PRO A 247 1.47 10.50 0.70
N ILE A 248 0.58 10.58 -0.30
CA ILE A 248 -0.73 11.26 -0.17
C ILE A 248 -1.54 10.63 0.97
N GLY A 249 -1.52 9.30 1.08
CA GLY A 249 -2.20 8.57 2.14
C GLY A 249 -1.64 8.86 3.53
N PHE A 250 -0.34 9.09 3.64
CA PHE A 250 0.30 9.52 4.87
C PHE A 250 -0.15 10.93 5.27
N PHE A 251 0.06 11.94 4.41
CA PHE A 251 -0.23 13.33 4.77
C PHE A 251 -1.71 13.57 5.10
N TYR A 252 -2.63 12.95 4.35
CA TYR A 252 -4.07 13.12 4.53
C TYR A 252 -4.75 11.99 5.32
N SER A 253 -3.99 11.17 6.06
CA SER A 253 -4.55 10.01 6.77
C SER A 253 -5.68 10.34 7.75
N ASN A 254 -5.65 11.53 8.34
CA ASN A 254 -6.67 12.02 9.27
C ASN A 254 -7.97 12.46 8.58
N ILE A 255 -7.96 12.64 7.26
CA ILE A 255 -9.13 13.03 6.47
C ILE A 255 -9.18 12.14 5.21
N PRO A 256 -9.58 10.86 5.34
CA PRO A 256 -9.52 9.89 4.24
C PRO A 256 -10.17 10.35 2.94
N GLN A 257 -11.29 11.09 3.02
CA GLN A 257 -11.96 11.61 1.84
C GLN A 257 -11.07 12.59 1.05
N ILE A 258 -10.34 13.47 1.74
CA ILE A 258 -9.40 14.39 1.08
C ILE A 258 -8.25 13.62 0.44
N ALA A 259 -7.77 12.54 1.06
CA ALA A 259 -6.74 11.69 0.46
C ALA A 259 -7.21 11.09 -0.88
N ILE A 260 -8.47 10.64 -0.95
CA ILE A 260 -9.07 10.09 -2.18
C ILE A 260 -9.35 11.19 -3.21
N ASP A 261 -9.84 12.36 -2.81
CA ASP A 261 -10.05 13.45 -3.77
C ASP A 261 -8.70 13.93 -4.37
N ALA A 262 -7.68 14.05 -3.52
CA ALA A 262 -6.32 14.36 -3.95
C ALA A 262 -5.74 13.30 -4.88
N ILE A 263 -6.00 12.00 -4.64
CA ILE A 263 -5.46 10.95 -5.50
C ILE A 263 -6.12 10.88 -6.87
N VAL A 264 -7.42 11.22 -6.96
CA VAL A 264 -8.10 11.34 -8.26
C VAL A 264 -7.47 12.47 -9.08
N ASN A 265 -7.25 13.63 -8.47
CA ASN A 265 -6.58 14.76 -9.13
C ASN A 265 -5.13 14.42 -9.50
N TYR A 266 -4.40 13.75 -8.60
CA TYR A 266 -3.03 13.30 -8.82
C TYR A 266 -2.93 12.29 -9.98
N SER A 267 -3.85 11.34 -10.06
CA SER A 267 -3.85 10.39 -11.17
C SER A 267 -4.15 11.12 -12.48
N GLN A 268 -5.04 12.10 -12.52
CA GLN A 268 -5.32 12.86 -13.76
C GLN A 268 -4.09 13.59 -14.33
N ILE A 269 -3.15 14.03 -13.50
CA ILE A 269 -1.92 14.69 -13.96
C ILE A 269 -0.82 13.71 -14.36
N THR A 270 -0.81 12.49 -13.82
CA THR A 270 0.23 11.48 -14.08
C THR A 270 -0.20 10.48 -15.13
N ASN A 271 -1.39 9.90 -14.93
CA ASN A 271 -1.93 8.77 -15.66
C ASN A 271 -3.46 8.95 -15.75
N ASN A 272 -3.92 9.54 -16.85
CA ASN A 272 -5.35 9.75 -17.14
C ASN A 272 -6.05 8.45 -17.59
N ASP A 273 -5.88 7.39 -16.80
CA ASP A 273 -6.40 6.05 -17.02
C ASP A 273 -7.14 5.57 -15.76
N VAL A 274 -8.35 5.03 -15.95
CA VAL A 274 -9.22 4.65 -14.82
C VAL A 274 -8.62 3.51 -13.98
N THR A 275 -7.86 2.59 -14.59
CA THR A 275 -7.17 1.52 -13.89
C THR A 275 -6.06 2.08 -13.00
N ALA A 276 -5.30 3.07 -13.51
CA ALA A 276 -4.29 3.79 -12.74
C ALA A 276 -4.90 4.56 -11.56
N VAL A 277 -6.02 5.27 -11.77
CA VAL A 277 -6.76 5.96 -10.69
C VAL A 277 -7.16 4.98 -9.59
N ALA A 278 -7.76 3.84 -9.97
CA ALA A 278 -8.20 2.82 -9.02
C ALA A 278 -7.04 2.22 -8.22
N ALA A 279 -5.90 1.97 -8.87
CA ALA A 279 -4.68 1.48 -8.20
C ALA A 279 -4.11 2.52 -7.24
N CYS A 280 -3.98 3.79 -7.67
CA CYS A 280 -3.51 4.86 -6.80
C CYS A 280 -4.40 5.05 -5.58
N ALA A 281 -5.73 5.00 -5.77
CA ALA A 281 -6.69 5.08 -4.68
C ALA A 281 -6.57 3.91 -3.70
N ALA A 282 -6.39 2.70 -4.21
CA ALA A 282 -6.16 1.51 -3.38
C ALA A 282 -4.87 1.63 -2.55
N MET A 283 -3.74 1.99 -3.17
CA MET A 283 -2.47 2.18 -2.47
C MET A 283 -2.58 3.26 -1.38
N THR A 284 -3.19 4.39 -1.73
CA THR A 284 -3.45 5.51 -0.80
C THR A 284 -4.29 5.04 0.38
N ALA A 285 -5.38 4.30 0.14
CA ALA A 285 -6.25 3.80 1.21
C ALA A 285 -5.54 2.81 2.14
N GLY A 286 -4.68 1.93 1.61
CA GLY A 286 -3.84 1.05 2.41
C GLY A 286 -2.95 1.84 3.38
N PHE A 287 -2.31 2.90 2.89
CA PHE A 287 -1.49 3.80 3.71
C PHE A 287 -2.29 4.61 4.72
N VAL A 288 -3.44 5.17 4.34
CA VAL A 288 -4.37 5.83 5.29
C VAL A 288 -4.73 4.88 6.42
N TYR A 289 -5.04 3.62 6.09
CA TYR A 289 -5.42 2.62 7.08
C TYR A 289 -4.27 2.28 8.03
N LEU A 290 -3.06 2.04 7.50
CA LEU A 290 -1.84 1.80 8.29
C LEU A 290 -1.51 2.99 9.20
N CYS A 291 -1.65 4.22 8.71
CA CYS A 291 -1.36 5.43 9.48
C CYS A 291 -2.30 5.57 10.69
N ASN A 292 -3.57 5.25 10.50
CA ASN A 292 -4.58 5.35 11.56
C ASN A 292 -4.61 4.09 12.44
N ASN A 293 -4.06 2.97 11.96
CA ASN A 293 -4.06 1.68 12.66
C ASN A 293 -2.68 1.00 12.47
N PRO A 294 -1.63 1.42 13.17
CA PRO A 294 -0.28 0.86 13.00
C PRO A 294 -0.19 -0.66 13.27
N LYS A 295 -1.13 -1.20 14.06
CA LYS A 295 -1.25 -2.62 14.40
C LYS A 295 -2.27 -3.36 13.52
N ALA A 296 -2.69 -2.77 12.41
CA ALA A 296 -3.62 -3.40 11.49
C ALA A 296 -3.10 -4.76 11.03
N THR A 297 -3.99 -5.74 10.95
CA THR A 297 -3.67 -7.02 10.31
C THR A 297 -3.50 -6.80 8.81
N LYS A 298 -2.80 -7.73 8.14
CA LYS A 298 -2.65 -7.69 6.69
C LYS A 298 -4.00 -7.68 5.96
N ASP A 299 -4.97 -8.42 6.47
CA ASP A 299 -6.32 -8.50 5.89
C ASP A 299 -7.06 -7.18 5.96
N GLN A 300 -6.92 -6.46 7.07
CA GLN A 300 -7.57 -5.17 7.24
C GLN A 300 -7.02 -4.16 6.24
N VAL A 301 -5.69 -4.12 6.06
CA VAL A 301 -5.03 -3.27 5.05
C VAL A 301 -5.47 -3.68 3.64
N ALA A 302 -5.42 -4.96 3.30
CA ALA A 302 -5.83 -5.48 1.99
C ALA A 302 -7.30 -5.15 1.68
N ASN A 303 -8.20 -5.33 2.65
CA ASN A 303 -9.62 -5.01 2.50
C ASN A 303 -9.85 -3.50 2.31
N ALA A 304 -9.07 -2.63 2.97
CA ALA A 304 -9.14 -1.19 2.73
C ALA A 304 -8.71 -0.83 1.29
N MET A 305 -7.63 -1.45 0.80
CA MET A 305 -7.16 -1.26 -0.58
C MET A 305 -8.21 -1.75 -1.60
N ILE A 306 -8.76 -2.95 -1.41
CA ILE A 306 -9.82 -3.52 -2.27
C ILE A 306 -11.07 -2.64 -2.25
N GLY A 307 -11.49 -2.21 -1.06
CA GLY A 307 -12.66 -1.35 -0.89
C GLY A 307 -12.54 -0.03 -1.64
N ALA A 308 -11.36 0.60 -1.60
CA ALA A 308 -11.10 1.83 -2.34
C ALA A 308 -11.06 1.61 -3.86
N ALA A 309 -10.45 0.52 -4.35
CA ALA A 309 -10.48 0.18 -5.77
C ALA A 309 -11.92 -0.02 -6.28
N ARG A 310 -12.79 -0.67 -5.49
CA ARG A 310 -14.18 -0.97 -5.86
C ARG A 310 -15.02 0.27 -6.19
N VAL A 311 -14.69 1.41 -5.58
CA VAL A 311 -15.39 2.68 -5.87
C VAL A 311 -15.25 3.09 -7.34
N PHE A 312 -14.21 2.60 -8.04
CA PHE A 312 -13.93 2.88 -9.44
C PHE A 312 -14.32 1.72 -10.39
N ASP A 313 -14.95 0.66 -9.89
CA ASP A 313 -15.29 -0.51 -10.71
C ASP A 313 -16.30 -0.15 -11.82
N GLU A 314 -17.31 0.66 -11.51
CA GLU A 314 -18.32 1.07 -12.52
C GLU A 314 -17.68 1.82 -13.70
N LEU A 315 -16.69 2.68 -13.43
CA LEU A 315 -15.96 3.42 -14.46
C LEU A 315 -15.09 2.49 -15.33
N GLN A 316 -14.48 1.47 -14.72
CA GLN A 316 -13.72 0.44 -15.44
C GLN A 316 -14.64 -0.44 -16.29
N VAL A 317 -15.80 -0.87 -15.77
CA VAL A 317 -16.79 -1.63 -16.56
C VAL A 317 -17.25 -0.83 -17.78
N GLY A 318 -17.51 0.47 -17.61
CA GLY A 318 -17.80 1.37 -18.73
C GLY A 318 -16.67 1.47 -19.77
N SER A 319 -15.44 1.09 -19.39
CA SER A 319 -14.25 1.06 -20.24
C SER A 319 -13.95 -0.33 -20.85
N GLY A 320 -14.88 -1.29 -20.70
CA GLY A 320 -14.79 -2.63 -21.33
C GLY A 320 -14.32 -3.77 -20.42
N PHE A 321 -14.09 -3.51 -19.13
CA PHE A 321 -13.75 -4.55 -18.16
C PHE A 321 -14.98 -5.38 -17.76
N GLN A 322 -14.76 -6.61 -17.30
CA GLN A 322 -15.84 -7.53 -16.92
C GLN A 322 -15.87 -7.72 -15.41
N TYR A 323 -17.08 -7.61 -14.83
CA TYR A 323 -17.29 -8.00 -13.45
C TYR A 323 -17.39 -9.52 -13.34
N ILE A 324 -16.46 -10.13 -12.63
CA ILE A 324 -16.44 -11.56 -12.30
C ILE A 324 -17.17 -11.84 -10.97
N ASP A 325 -18.42 -12.30 -11.02
CA ASP A 325 -19.24 -12.58 -9.83
C ASP A 325 -18.79 -13.82 -9.03
N ASN A 326 -18.20 -14.82 -9.68
CA ASN A 326 -17.89 -16.13 -9.12
C ASN A 326 -16.38 -16.37 -8.93
N TRP A 327 -15.64 -15.31 -8.65
CA TRP A 327 -14.19 -15.28 -8.43
C TRP A 327 -13.63 -16.53 -7.72
N SER A 328 -14.22 -16.89 -6.57
CA SER A 328 -13.71 -17.96 -5.69
C SER A 328 -13.84 -19.36 -6.27
N THR A 329 -14.54 -19.52 -7.39
CA THR A 329 -14.75 -20.81 -8.07
C THR A 329 -13.88 -20.97 -9.31
N LEU A 330 -13.20 -19.91 -9.74
CA LEU A 330 -12.37 -19.92 -10.94
C LEU A 330 -11.03 -20.60 -10.66
N SER A 331 -10.54 -21.34 -11.65
CA SER A 331 -9.17 -21.87 -11.59
C SER A 331 -8.15 -20.74 -11.81
N VAL A 332 -6.91 -20.95 -11.37
CA VAL A 332 -5.80 -20.01 -11.66
C VAL A 332 -5.66 -19.73 -13.14
N ASN A 333 -5.85 -20.75 -13.98
CA ASN A 333 -5.73 -20.60 -15.42
C ASN A 333 -6.83 -19.70 -15.98
N ASP A 334 -8.05 -19.78 -15.45
CA ASP A 334 -9.14 -18.87 -15.81
C ASP A 334 -8.80 -17.43 -15.40
N LEU A 335 -8.31 -17.26 -14.17
CA LEU A 335 -7.91 -15.96 -13.63
C LEU A 335 -6.78 -15.31 -14.44
N ARG A 336 -5.74 -16.09 -14.77
CA ARG A 336 -4.64 -15.69 -15.66
C ARG A 336 -5.16 -15.30 -17.05
N ALA A 337 -6.13 -16.03 -17.59
CA ALA A 337 -6.75 -15.68 -18.87
C ALA A 337 -7.49 -14.33 -18.81
N TYR A 338 -8.18 -14.02 -17.71
CA TYR A 338 -8.80 -12.70 -17.50
C TYR A 338 -7.77 -11.57 -17.42
N ILE A 339 -6.67 -11.78 -16.69
CA ILE A 339 -5.55 -10.81 -16.63
C ILE A 339 -4.97 -10.58 -18.03
N THR A 340 -4.67 -11.67 -18.76
CA THR A 340 -4.08 -11.61 -20.10
C THR A 340 -4.97 -10.85 -21.09
N ARG A 341 -6.30 -10.97 -20.97
CA ARG A 341 -7.25 -10.28 -21.87
C ARG A 341 -7.55 -8.83 -21.46
N ASN A 342 -6.91 -8.32 -20.40
CA ASN A 342 -7.22 -7.01 -19.82
C ASN A 342 -8.71 -6.86 -19.43
N ASN A 343 -9.31 -7.95 -18.93
CA ASN A 343 -10.74 -7.99 -18.60
C ASN A 343 -11.02 -7.98 -17.09
N MET A 344 -9.99 -7.94 -16.25
CA MET A 344 -10.13 -7.99 -14.79
C MET A 344 -10.06 -6.59 -14.17
N LEU A 345 -11.05 -6.25 -13.33
CA LEU A 345 -11.08 -4.99 -12.59
C LEU A 345 -9.92 -4.91 -11.58
N THR A 346 -9.44 -3.70 -11.27
CA THR A 346 -8.40 -3.50 -10.26
C THR A 346 -8.76 -4.13 -8.92
N SER A 347 -10.01 -3.98 -8.46
CA SER A 347 -10.47 -4.58 -7.19
C SER A 347 -10.39 -6.10 -7.19
N GLN A 348 -10.67 -6.73 -8.33
CA GLN A 348 -10.62 -8.18 -8.53
C GLN A 348 -9.20 -8.69 -8.62
N MET A 349 -8.29 -7.90 -9.23
CA MET A 349 -6.87 -8.21 -9.24
C MET A 349 -6.25 -8.11 -7.84
N LEU A 350 -6.71 -7.17 -7.00
CA LEU A 350 -6.31 -7.11 -5.59
C LEU A 350 -6.88 -8.27 -4.77
N LEU A 351 -8.11 -8.72 -5.05
CA LEU A 351 -8.67 -9.93 -4.46
C LEU A 351 -7.87 -11.18 -4.86
N TYR A 352 -7.43 -11.27 -6.11
CA TYR A 352 -6.52 -12.30 -6.58
C TYR A 352 -5.22 -12.32 -5.78
N ALA A 353 -4.55 -11.18 -5.71
CA ALA A 353 -3.30 -11.02 -4.98
C ALA A 353 -3.46 -11.41 -3.51
N LYS A 354 -4.55 -10.95 -2.88
CA LYS A 354 -4.88 -11.28 -1.49
C LYS A 354 -5.02 -12.79 -1.29
N GLY A 355 -5.91 -13.45 -2.05
CA GLY A 355 -6.13 -14.88 -1.93
C GLY A 355 -4.86 -15.69 -2.23
N SER A 356 -4.10 -15.31 -3.25
CA SER A 356 -2.84 -15.97 -3.61
C SER A 356 -1.79 -15.87 -2.49
N GLY A 357 -1.71 -14.72 -1.82
CA GLY A 357 -0.77 -14.49 -0.72
C GLY A 357 -1.16 -15.22 0.57
N GLU A 358 -2.46 -15.50 0.78
CA GLU A 358 -2.95 -16.31 1.90
C GLU A 358 -2.63 -17.80 1.73
N HIS A 359 -2.67 -18.31 0.50
CA HIS A 359 -2.56 -19.75 0.18
C HIS A 359 -1.16 -20.19 -0.25
N SER A 360 -0.18 -19.28 -0.28
CA SER A 360 1.19 -19.62 -0.63
C SER A 360 1.77 -20.62 0.38
N GLY A 361 1.97 -21.86 -0.05
CA GLY A 361 2.55 -22.95 0.74
C GLY A 361 1.61 -24.13 1.03
N SER A 362 0.28 -23.95 1.06
CA SER A 362 -0.68 -25.04 1.28
C SER A 362 -1.19 -25.66 -0.03
N ASP A 363 -1.33 -24.84 -1.07
CA ASP A 363 -2.00 -25.23 -2.31
C ASP A 363 -1.01 -25.51 -3.45
N GLY A 364 0.29 -25.55 -3.12
CA GLY A 364 1.37 -25.84 -4.05
C GLY A 364 1.78 -24.68 -4.97
N TRP A 365 1.22 -23.47 -4.79
CA TRP A 365 1.59 -22.32 -5.62
C TRP A 365 2.92 -21.74 -5.17
N THR A 366 3.82 -21.56 -6.12
CA THR A 366 5.10 -20.88 -5.93
C THR A 366 4.94 -19.37 -6.12
N PRO A 367 5.85 -18.54 -5.57
CA PRO A 367 5.90 -17.12 -5.94
C PRO A 367 5.93 -16.89 -7.46
N GLN A 368 6.66 -17.74 -8.18
CA GLN A 368 6.80 -17.68 -9.64
C GLN A 368 5.46 -17.94 -10.36
N ASP A 369 4.55 -18.71 -9.77
CA ASP A 369 3.21 -18.89 -10.32
C ASP A 369 2.40 -17.58 -10.31
N VAL A 370 2.65 -16.70 -9.36
CA VAL A 370 1.88 -15.45 -9.22
C VAL A 370 2.59 -14.29 -9.89
N LEU A 371 3.89 -14.12 -9.63
CA LEU A 371 4.68 -12.97 -10.07
C LEU A 371 5.28 -13.14 -11.48
N GLY A 372 5.60 -14.38 -11.87
CA GLY A 372 6.15 -14.72 -13.18
C GLY A 372 7.61 -14.35 -13.42
N ASP A 373 8.10 -14.92 -14.52
CA ASP A 373 9.48 -14.81 -15.03
C ASP A 373 9.53 -14.42 -16.52
N ASP A 374 8.39 -14.00 -17.08
CA ASP A 374 8.24 -13.79 -18.52
C ASP A 374 8.45 -12.33 -18.90
N ASP A 375 9.39 -12.08 -19.82
CA ASP A 375 9.69 -10.75 -20.36
C ASP A 375 8.69 -10.28 -21.44
N ALA A 376 7.73 -11.14 -21.82
CA ALA A 376 6.85 -10.94 -22.95
C ALA A 376 5.53 -10.28 -22.56
N THR A 377 5.25 -9.12 -23.16
CA THR A 377 4.00 -8.39 -22.98
C THR A 377 3.02 -8.59 -24.14
N ASN A 378 1.73 -8.43 -23.83
CA ASN A 378 0.67 -8.25 -24.81
C ASN A 378 0.53 -6.76 -25.20
N GLU A 379 -0.43 -6.47 -26.07
CA GLU A 379 -0.79 -5.13 -26.54
C GLU A 379 -1.26 -4.18 -25.42
N PHE A 380 -1.70 -4.72 -24.28
CA PHE A 380 -2.15 -3.97 -23.11
C PHE A 380 -1.03 -3.68 -22.11
N ASN A 381 0.22 -4.03 -22.43
CA ASN A 381 1.37 -3.96 -21.52
C ASN A 381 1.24 -4.88 -20.28
N ARG A 382 0.52 -5.99 -20.38
CA ARG A 382 0.42 -7.03 -19.34
C ARG A 382 1.24 -8.27 -19.71
N SER A 383 1.49 -9.13 -18.73
CA SER A 383 2.03 -10.46 -18.98
C SER A 383 1.15 -11.28 -19.93
N ARG A 384 1.77 -11.96 -20.90
CA ARG A 384 1.07 -12.93 -21.79
C ARG A 384 0.61 -14.19 -21.08
N SER A 385 1.18 -14.50 -19.91
CA SER A 385 0.80 -15.66 -19.09
C SER A 385 -0.19 -15.29 -17.99
N GLY A 386 -0.60 -14.02 -17.89
CA GLY A 386 -1.52 -13.54 -16.88
C GLY A 386 -0.93 -13.46 -15.47
N ARG A 387 0.40 -13.47 -15.37
CA ARG A 387 1.14 -13.30 -14.11
C ARG A 387 1.34 -11.82 -13.78
N LEU A 388 1.56 -11.50 -12.50
CA LEU A 388 1.65 -10.13 -11.98
C LEU A 388 3.06 -9.54 -12.18
N VAL A 389 3.43 -9.25 -13.43
CA VAL A 389 4.79 -8.75 -13.75
C VAL A 389 4.96 -7.23 -13.51
N GLY A 390 3.90 -6.53 -13.11
CA GLY A 390 3.94 -5.16 -12.62
C GLY A 390 4.12 -4.05 -13.64
N ARG A 391 3.88 -4.30 -14.93
CA ARG A 391 4.08 -3.28 -15.97
C ARG A 391 2.94 -2.27 -16.02
N ARG A 392 1.73 -2.66 -15.61
CA ARG A 392 0.60 -1.74 -15.37
C ARG A 392 0.44 -1.40 -13.90
N ALA A 393 -0.19 -0.27 -13.61
CA ALA A 393 -0.41 0.20 -12.24
C ALA A 393 -1.17 -0.80 -11.34
N ASP A 394 -2.27 -1.38 -11.82
CA ASP A 394 -3.05 -2.38 -11.08
C ASP A 394 -2.30 -3.70 -10.88
N GLU A 395 -1.57 -4.14 -11.90
CA GLU A 395 -0.74 -5.34 -11.87
C GLU A 395 0.43 -5.17 -10.87
N ALA A 396 1.08 -4.01 -10.86
CA ALA A 396 2.18 -3.70 -9.94
C ALA A 396 1.70 -3.64 -8.49
N LEU A 397 0.55 -3.00 -8.26
CA LEU A 397 -0.05 -2.93 -6.95
C LEU A 397 -0.53 -4.30 -6.47
N ALA A 398 -1.10 -5.12 -7.34
CA ALA A 398 -1.49 -6.48 -7.02
C ALA A 398 -0.27 -7.34 -6.68
N ALA A 399 0.82 -7.25 -7.44
CA ALA A 399 2.08 -7.93 -7.10
C ALA A 399 2.60 -7.50 -5.73
N ALA A 400 2.58 -6.19 -5.44
CA ALA A 400 3.00 -5.67 -4.14
C ALA A 400 2.10 -6.14 -2.99
N LEU A 401 0.77 -6.17 -3.20
CA LEU A 401 -0.18 -6.68 -2.22
C LEU A 401 0.00 -8.18 -1.97
N TYR A 402 0.24 -8.98 -3.01
CA TYR A 402 0.54 -10.41 -2.88
C TYR A 402 1.73 -10.64 -1.93
N ILE A 403 2.83 -9.92 -2.17
CA ILE A 403 4.04 -10.02 -1.35
C ILE A 403 3.75 -9.52 0.07
N PHE A 404 3.09 -8.37 0.21
CA PHE A 404 2.67 -7.87 1.53
C PHE A 404 1.90 -8.93 2.30
N MET A 405 0.91 -9.59 1.70
CA MET A 405 0.11 -10.63 2.36
C MET A 405 0.93 -11.82 2.88
N ARG A 406 2.07 -12.11 2.27
CA ARG A 406 2.98 -13.19 2.69
C ARG A 406 3.86 -12.83 3.87
N TYR A 407 4.36 -11.59 3.91
CA TYR A 407 5.37 -11.17 4.88
C TYR A 407 4.82 -10.34 6.04
N ALA A 408 3.63 -9.77 5.87
CA ALA A 408 3.08 -8.81 6.80
C ALA A 408 2.88 -9.39 8.21
N ASP A 409 2.48 -10.65 8.37
CA ASP A 409 2.30 -11.25 9.72
C ASP A 409 3.59 -11.63 10.45
N LYS A 410 4.75 -11.51 9.78
CA LYS A 410 6.04 -11.72 10.43
C LYS A 410 6.31 -10.63 11.48
N PRO A 411 7.18 -10.87 12.47
CA PRO A 411 7.48 -9.91 13.52
C PRO A 411 7.89 -8.54 12.95
N THR A 412 7.19 -7.48 13.36
CA THR A 412 7.37 -6.13 12.82
C THR A 412 8.62 -5.43 13.34
N ASN A 413 9.26 -5.98 14.36
CA ASN A 413 10.51 -5.48 14.96
C ASN A 413 11.75 -6.24 14.43
N GLN A 414 11.60 -7.01 13.36
CA GLN A 414 12.69 -7.73 12.71
C GLN A 414 12.90 -7.19 11.30
N VAL A 415 14.15 -6.94 10.97
CA VAL A 415 14.58 -6.43 9.67
C VAL A 415 14.37 -7.47 8.57
N GLY A 416 14.62 -8.75 8.89
CA GLY A 416 14.56 -9.88 7.95
C GLY A 416 13.28 -9.90 7.09
N PRO A 417 12.07 -9.86 7.67
CA PRO A 417 10.82 -9.82 6.91
C PRO A 417 10.70 -8.71 5.87
N VAL A 418 11.18 -7.49 6.16
CA VAL A 418 11.15 -6.36 5.22
C VAL A 418 12.06 -6.66 4.03
N TYR A 419 13.26 -7.16 4.34
CA TYR A 419 14.26 -7.53 3.34
C TYR A 419 13.79 -8.68 2.45
N GLU A 420 13.31 -9.77 3.04
CA GLU A 420 12.80 -10.93 2.30
C GLU A 420 11.64 -10.55 1.37
N ALA A 421 10.75 -9.66 1.81
CA ALA A 421 9.66 -9.14 0.97
C ALA A 421 10.18 -8.35 -0.24
N ILE A 422 11.13 -7.43 -0.02
CA ILE A 422 11.78 -6.68 -1.12
C ILE A 422 12.46 -7.65 -2.08
N PHE A 423 13.20 -8.64 -1.58
CA PHE A 423 13.84 -9.65 -2.42
C PHE A 423 12.85 -10.49 -3.20
N GLU A 424 11.71 -10.85 -2.61
CA GLU A 424 10.64 -11.54 -3.33
C GLU A 424 10.14 -10.71 -4.53
N ALA A 425 10.00 -9.38 -4.37
CA ALA A 425 9.64 -8.48 -5.46
C ALA A 425 10.68 -8.43 -6.58
N LEU A 426 11.95 -8.66 -6.26
CA LEU A 426 13.01 -8.76 -7.26
C LEU A 426 12.92 -10.06 -8.05
N TYR A 427 12.23 -11.11 -7.62
CA TYR A 427 12.12 -12.33 -8.45
C TYR A 427 11.19 -12.20 -9.66
N VAL A 428 10.59 -11.02 -9.89
CA VAL A 428 9.76 -10.73 -11.07
C VAL A 428 10.66 -10.47 -12.29
N ILE A 429 11.20 -11.54 -12.87
CA ILE A 429 12.12 -11.45 -14.01
C ILE A 429 11.35 -10.98 -15.26
N GLY A 430 11.91 -10.00 -15.96
CA GLY A 430 11.29 -9.44 -17.16
C GLY A 430 10.03 -8.59 -16.90
N GLY A 431 9.73 -8.33 -15.64
CA GLY A 431 8.69 -7.40 -15.23
C GLY A 431 9.24 -6.03 -14.85
N ASN A 432 8.46 -5.31 -14.05
CA ASN A 432 8.80 -4.03 -13.46
C ASN A 432 9.16 -4.21 -11.98
N SER A 433 10.22 -4.98 -11.72
CA SER A 433 10.61 -5.35 -10.37
C SER A 433 10.96 -4.15 -9.50
N SER A 434 11.54 -3.07 -10.05
CA SER A 434 11.78 -1.82 -9.31
C SER A 434 10.48 -1.18 -8.83
N GLY A 435 9.45 -1.09 -9.65
CA GLY A 435 8.15 -0.53 -9.24
C GLY A 435 7.49 -1.38 -8.15
N ILE A 436 7.50 -2.70 -8.31
CA ILE A 436 6.94 -3.63 -7.32
C ILE A 436 7.73 -3.54 -5.99
N ALA A 437 9.06 -3.61 -6.05
CA ALA A 437 9.92 -3.56 -4.88
C ALA A 437 9.81 -2.22 -4.14
N THR A 438 9.61 -1.12 -4.85
CA THR A 438 9.34 0.20 -4.26
C THR A 438 8.04 0.19 -3.45
N LEU A 439 6.95 -0.35 -4.03
CA LEU A 439 5.63 -0.45 -3.37
C LEU A 439 5.68 -1.38 -2.16
N VAL A 440 6.34 -2.54 -2.29
CA VAL A 440 6.53 -3.50 -1.19
C VAL A 440 7.36 -2.88 -0.08
N GLY A 441 8.47 -2.21 -0.43
CA GLY A 441 9.31 -1.49 0.51
C GLY A 441 8.53 -0.45 1.29
N ALA A 442 7.70 0.35 0.61
CA ALA A 442 6.84 1.33 1.27
C ALA A 442 5.90 0.69 2.30
N LEU A 443 5.15 -0.36 1.91
CA LEU A 443 4.18 -1.03 2.79
C LEU A 443 4.86 -1.72 3.99
N MET A 444 5.92 -2.47 3.74
CA MET A 444 6.66 -3.22 4.76
C MET A 444 7.45 -2.29 5.68
N GLY A 445 8.07 -1.25 5.12
CA GLY A 445 8.79 -0.23 5.86
C GLY A 445 7.88 0.54 6.81
N TYR A 446 6.68 0.94 6.38
CA TYR A 446 5.73 1.62 7.28
C TYR A 446 5.27 0.72 8.44
N ARG A 447 5.12 -0.59 8.19
CA ARG A 447 4.73 -1.56 9.22
C ARG A 447 5.85 -1.83 10.23
N TYR A 448 7.11 -1.64 9.84
CA TYR A 448 8.27 -1.87 10.70
C TYR A 448 8.22 -1.03 11.99
N ASP A 449 8.35 -1.71 13.13
CA ASP A 449 8.27 -1.16 14.48
C ASP A 449 9.69 -1.01 15.06
N GLY A 450 10.44 -0.07 14.49
CA GLY A 450 11.85 0.18 14.82
C GLY A 450 12.46 1.30 13.96
N ASP A 451 13.78 1.44 14.00
CA ASP A 451 14.53 2.35 13.13
C ASP A 451 15.17 1.52 12.03
N LEU A 452 14.49 1.37 10.89
CA LEU A 452 14.88 0.39 9.87
C LEU A 452 16.29 0.66 9.34
N CYS A 453 16.64 1.94 9.16
CA CYS A 453 17.97 2.32 8.67
C CYS A 453 19.07 1.88 9.65
N ARG A 454 18.92 2.23 10.94
CA ARG A 454 19.90 1.84 11.96
C ARG A 454 19.92 0.33 12.16
N ASP A 455 18.76 -0.30 12.29
CA ASP A 455 18.65 -1.72 12.58
C ASP A 455 19.20 -2.56 11.40
N MET A 456 19.05 -2.09 10.15
CA MET A 456 19.73 -2.68 8.98
C MET A 456 21.26 -2.56 9.07
N GLN A 457 21.79 -1.40 9.45
CA GLN A 457 23.22 -1.22 9.65
C GLN A 457 23.78 -2.16 10.74
N GLU A 458 23.01 -2.37 11.80
CA GLU A 458 23.38 -3.31 12.88
C GLU A 458 23.28 -4.76 12.41
N PHE A 459 22.21 -5.12 11.70
CA PHE A 459 22.02 -6.44 11.11
C PHE A 459 23.23 -6.83 10.25
N TYR A 460 23.71 -5.93 9.38
CA TYR A 460 24.90 -6.17 8.57
C TYR A 460 26.22 -6.24 9.36
N LYS A 461 26.32 -5.55 10.50
CA LYS A 461 27.52 -5.61 11.36
C LYS A 461 27.59 -6.90 12.17
N GLN A 462 26.44 -7.43 12.59
CA GLN A 462 26.35 -8.61 13.45
C GLN A 462 26.48 -9.92 12.70
N ASP A 463 26.16 -9.93 11.40
CA ASP A 463 26.13 -11.15 10.63
C ASP A 463 27.56 -11.63 10.28
N SER A 464 28.21 -12.32 11.22
CA SER A 464 29.40 -13.15 10.98
C SER A 464 29.13 -14.26 9.94
N THR A 465 27.86 -14.50 9.65
CA THR A 465 27.34 -15.31 8.55
C THR A 465 27.56 -14.66 7.18
N ARG A 466 28.03 -13.41 7.07
CA ARG A 466 28.60 -12.88 5.81
C ARG A 466 29.58 -13.88 5.17
N LEU A 467 30.44 -14.51 6.00
CA LEU A 467 31.39 -15.54 5.58
C LEU A 467 30.77 -16.93 5.33
N GLU A 468 29.58 -17.24 5.87
CA GLU A 468 28.86 -18.49 5.61
C GLU A 468 27.93 -18.40 4.41
N TRP A 469 27.28 -17.26 4.20
CA TRP A 469 26.57 -16.89 2.98
C TRP A 469 27.52 -16.81 1.79
N GLU A 470 28.69 -16.17 1.93
CA GLU A 470 29.75 -16.22 0.92
C GLU A 470 30.18 -17.67 0.62
N ARG A 471 30.32 -18.54 1.63
CA ARG A 471 30.64 -19.97 1.46
C ARG A 471 29.53 -20.79 0.80
N HIS A 472 28.27 -20.58 1.17
CA HIS A 472 27.12 -21.27 0.56
C HIS A 472 26.97 -20.87 -0.92
N ILE A 473 27.23 -19.61 -1.24
CA ILE A 473 27.22 -19.08 -2.61
C ILE A 473 28.39 -19.64 -3.42
N HIS A 474 29.62 -19.67 -2.88
CA HIS A 474 30.75 -20.33 -3.56
C HIS A 474 30.53 -21.83 -3.79
N ALA A 475 29.79 -22.52 -2.92
CA ALA A 475 29.42 -23.92 -3.12
C ALA A 475 28.38 -24.12 -4.24
N ILE A 476 27.47 -23.15 -4.44
CA ILE A 476 26.51 -23.14 -5.57
C ILE A 476 27.22 -22.85 -6.91
N TYR A 477 28.32 -22.07 -6.91
CA TYR A 477 29.10 -21.76 -8.11
C TYR A 477 30.27 -22.73 -8.42
N ALA A 478 30.60 -23.65 -7.49
CA ALA A 478 31.61 -24.68 -7.69
C ALA A 478 31.04 -26.02 -8.22
N GLN A 479 29.71 -26.10 -8.38
CA GLN A 479 28.97 -27.14 -9.10
C GLN A 479 28.58 -26.62 -10.47
#